data_AF-A0A3R7VA27-F1
#
_entry.id   AF-A0A3R7VA27-F1
#
_cell.length_a   1.000
_cell.length_b   1.000
_cell.length_c   1.000
_cell.angle_alpha   90.00
_cell.angle_beta   90.00
_cell.angle_gamma   90.00
#
_symmetry.space_group_name_H-M   'P 1'
#
loop_
_entity.id
_entity.type
_entity.pdbx_description
1 polymer ?
#
loop_
_entity_poly.entity_id
_entity_poly.type
_entity_poly.pdbx_seq_one_letter_code
_entity_poly.pdbx_strand_id
1 'polypeptide(L)'
;MSKFYFPLLLVMIFAQALSQENRFEVKANVEVGNNTEFWKAAGSDHLFYHSLKPAGQYLLKRMGISNSHHYLRSHHTFNQDLKHGVIRGQNVYSEDPEGHPIYDFSNLNKVFRAYVENGLKPIVEYDYLPDALSRDKKGVSVGNDEGMTMINTGPNDWKKWSDLMKATTQNFVDEFGIDEVRTWYFEVWNEPDGWPEEEWEVFYKMYDLFVDAVTSVDSKLRVGGPACYHEYFLKSFLNHVVNGTNYVTGKKGSRIDFISYHIYGLSGKWLNNEPHIQPQVQRFSQSVLWLKRLLKNYPTLKGTEFHINEWGLSSNYYRTVAQYPELEYRNSISSPLFLFKLVDALYQIEDHYNFPTSMLLYWGFSWEADEDEFFTGKRELLTAGNTPKPIQTGFEMLAQLQPKRLKVVKNKKSSRLGMIATRSQEKMVFLVYNYEESDGEKVSGNDIINIQLSGLKNKLNYKVESIPLDENNNNTYQTWRSMGSPINSKSIDLEPLKKAATLNKVKPFDLQTNGDGELNFDVNLKRRSAQILVIQPKN
;
A
#
# COMPACT_ATOMS: atom_id res chain seq x y z
N MET A 1 84.14 -10.95 -10.57
CA MET A 1 82.80 -10.49 -11.01
C MET A 1 81.97 -10.15 -9.78
N SER A 2 81.94 -8.88 -9.38
CA SER A 2 81.18 -8.42 -8.19
C SER A 2 79.71 -8.19 -8.56
N LYS A 3 78.80 -8.85 -7.86
CA LYS A 3 77.35 -8.63 -7.99
C LYS A 3 76.96 -7.40 -7.16
N PHE A 4 76.46 -6.35 -7.83
CA PHE A 4 75.73 -5.26 -7.19
C PHE A 4 74.25 -5.65 -7.10
N TYR A 5 73.68 -5.60 -5.88
CA TYR A 5 72.24 -5.67 -5.65
C TYR A 5 71.70 -4.24 -5.55
N PHE A 6 70.77 -3.89 -6.43
CA PHE A 6 69.95 -2.68 -6.33
C PHE A 6 68.69 -3.03 -5.52
N PRO A 7 68.33 -2.31 -4.44
CA PRO A 7 67.03 -2.48 -3.83
C PRO A 7 66.00 -1.66 -4.61
N LEU A 8 64.99 -2.34 -5.14
CA LEU A 8 63.81 -1.73 -5.75
C LEU A 8 62.92 -1.20 -4.61
N LEU A 9 62.87 0.12 -4.44
CA LEU A 9 62.00 0.77 -3.46
C LEU A 9 60.55 0.74 -3.98
N LEU A 10 59.70 -0.14 -3.43
CA LEU A 10 58.28 -0.20 -3.77
C LEU A 10 57.54 0.90 -2.98
N VAL A 11 57.21 2.01 -3.64
CA VAL A 11 56.34 3.05 -3.08
C VAL A 11 54.89 2.57 -3.21
N MET A 12 54.31 2.04 -2.13
CA MET A 12 52.87 1.82 -2.06
C MET A 12 52.17 3.16 -1.83
N ILE A 13 51.58 3.72 -2.89
CA ILE A 13 50.64 4.83 -2.78
C ILE A 13 49.32 4.27 -2.22
N PHE A 14 49.09 4.46 -0.92
CA PHE A 14 47.75 4.28 -0.34
C PHE A 14 46.85 5.41 -0.84
N ALA A 15 46.12 5.16 -1.92
CA ALA A 15 44.94 5.94 -2.23
C ALA A 15 43.89 5.63 -1.15
N GLN A 16 43.77 6.49 -0.13
CA GLN A 16 42.57 6.52 0.68
C GLN A 16 41.43 6.88 -0.28
N ALA A 17 40.64 5.89 -0.68
CA ALA A 17 39.32 6.14 -1.21
C ALA A 17 38.56 6.91 -0.13
N LEU A 18 38.42 8.23 -0.30
CA LEU A 18 37.52 9.06 0.50
C LEU A 18 36.11 8.50 0.27
N SER A 19 35.69 7.56 1.11
CA SER A 19 34.31 7.09 1.14
C SER A 19 33.46 8.33 1.39
N GLN A 20 32.59 8.66 0.44
CA GLN A 20 31.62 9.73 0.61
C GLN A 20 30.82 9.49 1.90
N GLU A 21 30.69 10.54 2.70
CA GLU A 21 29.94 10.56 3.94
C GLU A 21 28.46 10.23 3.69
N ASN A 22 27.82 9.53 4.64
CA ASN A 22 26.38 9.26 4.61
C ASN A 22 25.63 10.55 4.98
N ARG A 23 25.56 11.50 4.05
CA ARG A 23 24.98 12.84 4.27
C ARG A 23 23.68 13.07 3.51
N PHE A 24 22.70 13.66 4.20
CA PHE A 24 21.50 14.26 3.63
C PHE A 24 21.50 15.77 3.84
N GLU A 25 21.30 16.52 2.76
CA GLU A 25 21.12 17.97 2.80
C GLU A 25 19.63 18.29 2.59
N VAL A 26 18.98 18.90 3.59
CA VAL A 26 17.57 19.30 3.53
C VAL A 26 17.48 20.81 3.41
N LYS A 27 16.76 21.28 2.38
CA LYS A 27 16.47 22.70 2.18
C LYS A 27 15.09 23.01 2.79
N ALA A 28 15.06 23.50 4.03
CA ALA A 28 13.83 23.70 4.80
C ALA A 28 12.89 24.76 4.19
N ASN A 29 13.42 25.66 3.37
CA ASN A 29 12.69 26.70 2.64
C ASN A 29 12.27 26.28 1.22
N VAL A 30 12.61 25.07 0.76
CA VAL A 30 12.26 24.59 -0.59
C VAL A 30 11.25 23.47 -0.49
N GLU A 31 10.00 23.76 -0.85
CA GLU A 31 8.95 22.75 -1.03
C GLU A 31 9.08 22.11 -2.42
N VAL A 32 9.03 20.77 -2.48
CA VAL A 32 9.05 20.02 -3.74
C VAL A 32 7.68 19.52 -4.18
N GLY A 33 6.72 19.45 -3.25
CA GLY A 33 5.37 19.00 -3.53
C GLY A 33 4.52 18.89 -2.26
N ASN A 34 3.25 18.52 -2.43
CA ASN A 34 2.41 18.15 -1.31
C ASN A 34 2.76 16.73 -0.85
N ASN A 35 2.58 16.48 0.44
CA ASN A 35 2.40 15.13 0.96
C ASN A 35 0.95 14.75 0.70
N THR A 36 0.70 13.97 -0.35
CA THR A 36 -0.66 13.57 -0.77
C THR A 36 -1.23 12.44 0.07
N GLU A 37 -0.42 11.85 0.97
CA GLU A 37 -0.80 10.75 1.85
C GLU A 37 -1.34 9.52 1.08
N PHE A 38 -0.89 9.32 -0.16
CA PHE A 38 -1.39 8.30 -1.08
C PHE A 38 -1.32 6.86 -0.56
N TRP A 39 -0.50 6.59 0.47
CA TRP A 39 -0.38 5.29 1.12
C TRP A 39 -1.47 4.98 2.14
N LYS A 40 -2.36 5.94 2.46
CA LYS A 40 -3.42 5.74 3.46
C LYS A 40 -4.57 4.88 2.92
N ALA A 41 -4.25 3.69 2.43
CA ALA A 41 -5.21 2.77 1.85
C ALA A 41 -4.85 1.31 2.20
N ALA A 42 -5.85 0.53 2.55
CA ALA A 42 -5.73 -0.92 2.75
C ALA A 42 -6.84 -1.66 1.98
N GLY A 43 -6.73 -2.99 1.91
CA GLY A 43 -7.79 -3.81 1.31
C GLY A 43 -7.83 -5.25 1.80
N SER A 44 -8.92 -5.93 1.44
CA SER A 44 -9.26 -7.23 2.00
C SER A 44 -10.04 -8.15 1.05
N ASP A 45 -9.79 -9.46 1.15
CA ASP A 45 -10.54 -10.54 0.49
C ASP A 45 -11.92 -10.75 1.11
N HIS A 46 -12.18 -10.11 2.25
CA HIS A 46 -13.33 -10.39 3.12
C HIS A 46 -14.04 -9.07 3.44
N LEU A 47 -15.03 -8.72 2.62
CA LEU A 47 -15.86 -7.51 2.79
C LEU A 47 -16.47 -7.45 4.20
N PHE A 48 -17.11 -8.53 4.62
CA PHE A 48 -17.85 -8.55 5.88
C PHE A 48 -16.99 -8.65 7.14
N TYR A 49 -15.72 -9.01 7.00
CA TYR A 49 -14.86 -9.26 8.16
C TYR A 49 -14.69 -8.03 9.04
N HIS A 50 -14.50 -6.88 8.39
CA HIS A 50 -14.16 -5.62 9.04
C HIS A 50 -15.29 -5.08 9.91
N SER A 51 -16.54 -5.34 9.54
CA SER A 51 -17.70 -4.82 10.27
C SER A 51 -18.39 -5.87 11.14
N LEU A 52 -18.28 -7.16 10.80
CA LEU A 52 -18.98 -8.23 11.51
C LEU A 52 -18.13 -8.94 12.58
N LYS A 53 -16.81 -8.77 12.56
CA LYS A 53 -15.91 -9.41 13.53
C LYS A 53 -15.27 -8.42 14.50
N PRO A 54 -15.04 -8.81 15.77
CA PRO A 54 -14.39 -7.94 16.76
C PRO A 54 -13.01 -7.43 16.35
N ALA A 55 -12.15 -8.25 15.75
CA ALA A 55 -10.82 -7.78 15.31
C ALA A 55 -10.93 -6.77 14.15
N GLY A 56 -11.86 -7.00 13.23
CA GLY A 56 -12.18 -6.06 12.15
C GLY A 56 -12.62 -4.69 12.68
N GLN A 57 -13.57 -4.67 13.62
CA GLN A 57 -14.05 -3.44 14.25
C GLN A 57 -12.95 -2.71 15.03
N TYR A 58 -12.08 -3.47 15.71
CA TYR A 58 -10.90 -2.91 16.37
C TYR A 58 -9.95 -2.26 15.35
N LEU A 59 -9.70 -2.92 14.22
CA LEU A 59 -8.85 -2.40 13.16
C LEU A 59 -9.39 -1.08 12.60
N LEU A 60 -10.68 -1.04 12.22
CA LEU A 60 -11.32 0.18 11.70
C LEU A 60 -11.20 1.35 12.68
N LYS A 61 -11.49 1.10 13.97
CA LYS A 61 -11.35 2.13 15.02
C LYS A 61 -9.92 2.61 15.17
N ARG A 62 -8.94 1.70 15.14
CA ARG A 62 -7.53 2.05 15.21
C ARG A 62 -7.09 2.88 14.01
N MET A 63 -7.51 2.51 12.80
CA MET A 63 -7.24 3.25 11.57
C MET A 63 -7.74 4.70 11.67
N GLY A 64 -8.99 4.90 12.11
CA GLY A 64 -9.58 6.21 12.30
C GLY A 64 -8.85 7.05 13.36
N ILE A 65 -8.61 6.50 14.56
CA ILE A 65 -7.94 7.21 15.66
C ILE A 65 -6.52 7.62 15.30
N SER A 66 -5.78 6.73 14.63
CA SER A 66 -4.39 6.98 14.24
C SER A 66 -4.26 7.78 12.95
N ASN A 67 -5.36 8.03 12.23
CA ASN A 67 -5.36 8.64 10.91
C ASN A 67 -4.39 7.94 9.93
N SER A 68 -4.24 6.61 10.09
CA SER A 68 -3.27 5.80 9.34
C SER A 68 -3.79 5.37 7.97
N HIS A 69 -5.11 5.33 7.81
CA HIS A 69 -5.80 4.91 6.58
C HIS A 69 -7.00 5.82 6.33
N HIS A 70 -7.31 6.08 5.06
CA HIS A 70 -8.45 6.85 4.56
C HIS A 70 -9.32 6.04 3.61
N TYR A 71 -8.77 5.00 2.98
CA TYR A 71 -9.50 4.16 2.03
C TYR A 71 -9.41 2.68 2.40
N LEU A 72 -10.50 1.96 2.15
CA LEU A 72 -10.58 0.51 2.30
C LEU A 72 -11.27 -0.12 1.09
N ARG A 73 -10.58 -1.06 0.41
CA ARG A 73 -11.10 -1.86 -0.71
C ARG A 73 -11.45 -3.26 -0.24
N SER A 74 -12.48 -3.89 -0.80
CA SER A 74 -12.72 -5.31 -0.57
C SER A 74 -13.35 -5.98 -1.78
N HIS A 75 -13.05 -7.26 -1.95
CA HIS A 75 -13.72 -8.13 -2.93
C HIS A 75 -15.10 -8.59 -2.42
N HIS A 76 -15.85 -9.21 -3.32
CA HIS A 76 -17.12 -9.90 -3.10
C HIS A 76 -18.28 -8.97 -2.73
N THR A 77 -18.39 -7.82 -3.40
CA THR A 77 -19.48 -6.86 -3.20
C THR A 77 -20.85 -7.46 -3.51
N PHE A 78 -20.97 -8.34 -4.51
CA PHE A 78 -22.25 -8.81 -5.04
C PHE A 78 -22.51 -10.31 -4.97
N ASN A 79 -21.46 -11.14 -4.89
CA ASN A 79 -21.60 -12.58 -4.91
C ASN A 79 -21.53 -13.19 -3.52
N GLN A 80 -22.27 -14.27 -3.31
CA GLN A 80 -22.08 -15.10 -2.14
C GLN A 80 -20.76 -15.85 -2.23
N ASP A 81 -19.96 -15.75 -1.17
CA ASP A 81 -18.74 -16.53 -1.05
C ASP A 81 -18.52 -16.97 0.40
N LEU A 82 -18.21 -18.26 0.55
CA LEU A 82 -17.81 -18.88 1.81
C LEU A 82 -16.49 -19.59 1.60
N LYS A 83 -15.46 -19.19 2.36
CA LYS A 83 -14.16 -19.86 2.34
C LYS A 83 -13.70 -20.15 3.76
N HIS A 84 -13.35 -21.40 4.03
CA HIS A 84 -12.93 -21.88 5.36
C HIS A 84 -13.91 -21.53 6.49
N GLY A 85 -15.22 -21.57 6.22
CA GLY A 85 -16.26 -21.24 7.20
C GLY A 85 -16.46 -19.74 7.45
N VAL A 86 -15.75 -18.88 6.72
CA VAL A 86 -15.89 -17.42 6.79
C VAL A 86 -16.69 -16.92 5.58
N ILE A 87 -17.77 -16.18 5.84
CA ILE A 87 -18.56 -15.52 4.80
C ILE A 87 -17.78 -14.28 4.35
N ARG A 88 -17.39 -14.27 3.06
CA ARG A 88 -16.60 -13.19 2.46
C ARG A 88 -17.48 -12.17 1.73
N GLY A 89 -18.55 -12.64 1.09
CA GLY A 89 -19.56 -11.85 0.39
C GLY A 89 -20.95 -12.47 0.44
N GLN A 90 -21.96 -11.72 0.01
CA GLN A 90 -23.37 -12.14 -0.02
C GLN A 90 -23.94 -11.99 -1.42
N ASN A 91 -24.92 -12.83 -1.77
CA ASN A 91 -25.72 -12.61 -2.97
C ASN A 91 -26.63 -11.40 -2.72
N VAL A 92 -26.32 -10.26 -3.35
CA VAL A 92 -27.15 -9.05 -3.25
C VAL A 92 -28.33 -9.04 -4.23
N TYR A 93 -28.39 -10.04 -5.11
CA TYR A 93 -29.34 -10.14 -6.21
C TYR A 93 -30.00 -11.51 -6.23
N SER A 94 -31.32 -11.51 -6.35
CA SER A 94 -32.14 -12.67 -6.66
C SER A 94 -33.31 -12.25 -7.55
N GLU A 95 -34.17 -13.20 -7.92
CA GLU A 95 -35.36 -12.95 -8.72
C GLU A 95 -36.59 -13.52 -8.05
N ASP A 96 -37.74 -12.85 -8.21
CA ASP A 96 -39.05 -13.42 -7.86
C ASP A 96 -39.45 -14.52 -8.89
N PRO A 97 -40.55 -15.27 -8.67
CA PRO A 97 -41.00 -16.29 -9.61
C PRO A 97 -41.31 -15.77 -11.02
N GLU A 98 -41.59 -14.47 -11.17
CA GLU A 98 -41.85 -13.78 -12.43
C GLU A 98 -40.58 -13.28 -13.12
N GLY A 99 -39.40 -13.42 -12.49
CA GLY A 99 -38.10 -13.02 -13.02
C GLY A 99 -37.75 -11.54 -12.78
N HIS A 100 -38.48 -10.84 -11.91
CA HIS A 100 -38.17 -9.47 -11.51
C HIS A 100 -37.03 -9.45 -10.49
N PRO A 101 -36.14 -8.44 -10.56
CA PRO A 101 -35.00 -8.35 -9.67
C PRO A 101 -35.42 -8.03 -8.22
N ILE A 102 -34.84 -8.76 -7.27
CA ILE A 102 -34.89 -8.48 -5.83
C ILE A 102 -33.46 -8.13 -5.39
N TYR A 103 -33.31 -6.99 -4.71
CA TYR A 103 -32.02 -6.52 -4.21
C TYR A 103 -31.97 -6.56 -2.68
N ASP A 104 -30.89 -7.10 -2.11
CA ASP A 104 -30.58 -7.01 -0.67
C ASP A 104 -29.19 -6.42 -0.46
N PHE A 105 -29.16 -5.13 -0.16
CA PHE A 105 -27.94 -4.38 0.16
C PHE A 105 -27.69 -4.24 1.67
N SER A 106 -28.50 -4.89 2.52
CA SER A 106 -28.51 -4.60 3.96
C SER A 106 -27.17 -4.82 4.66
N ASN A 107 -26.46 -5.93 4.40
CA ASN A 107 -25.15 -6.15 5.01
C ASN A 107 -24.04 -5.36 4.32
N LEU A 108 -24.14 -5.11 3.02
CA LEU A 108 -23.23 -4.21 2.31
C LEU A 108 -23.27 -2.81 2.94
N ASN A 109 -24.46 -2.28 3.18
CA ASN A 109 -24.67 -0.99 3.85
C ASN A 109 -24.11 -1.00 5.28
N LYS A 110 -24.28 -2.08 6.05
CA LYS A 110 -23.67 -2.20 7.39
C LYS A 110 -22.14 -2.13 7.34
N VAL A 111 -21.51 -2.76 6.34
CA VAL A 111 -20.04 -2.70 6.18
C VAL A 111 -19.59 -1.29 5.88
N PHE A 112 -20.14 -0.66 4.85
CA PHE A 112 -19.68 0.66 4.43
C PHE A 112 -20.02 1.74 5.45
N ARG A 113 -21.11 1.57 6.23
CA ARG A 113 -21.40 2.40 7.40
C ARG A 113 -20.30 2.30 8.45
N ALA A 114 -19.83 1.10 8.76
CA ALA A 114 -18.71 0.94 9.69
C ALA A 114 -17.41 1.59 9.18
N TYR A 115 -17.19 1.65 7.85
CA TYR A 115 -16.04 2.34 7.28
C TYR A 115 -16.18 3.86 7.47
N VAL A 116 -17.30 4.43 7.01
CA VAL A 116 -17.56 5.87 7.06
C VAL A 116 -17.58 6.40 8.51
N GLU A 117 -18.17 5.68 9.45
CA GLU A 117 -18.19 6.04 10.88
C GLU A 117 -16.79 6.11 11.52
N ASN A 118 -15.81 5.41 10.94
CA ASN A 118 -14.41 5.47 11.37
C ASN A 118 -13.55 6.38 10.48
N GLY A 119 -14.16 7.21 9.63
CA GLY A 119 -13.47 8.16 8.75
C GLY A 119 -12.80 7.52 7.54
N LEU A 120 -13.16 6.28 7.21
CA LEU A 120 -12.68 5.55 6.04
C LEU A 120 -13.68 5.64 4.90
N LYS A 121 -13.17 5.65 3.68
CA LYS A 121 -13.94 5.72 2.44
C LYS A 121 -13.84 4.39 1.68
N PRO A 122 -14.96 3.79 1.29
CA PRO A 122 -14.95 2.65 0.39
C PRO A 122 -14.24 2.95 -0.94
N ILE A 123 -13.42 2.00 -1.38
CA ILE A 123 -13.12 1.79 -2.79
C ILE A 123 -14.01 0.63 -3.19
N VAL A 124 -15.08 0.92 -3.92
CA VAL A 124 -16.11 -0.05 -4.24
C VAL A 124 -15.72 -0.80 -5.50
N GLU A 125 -15.53 -2.10 -5.36
CA GLU A 125 -15.26 -3.01 -6.46
C GLU A 125 -16.55 -3.72 -6.84
N TYR A 126 -17.01 -3.57 -8.08
CA TYR A 126 -18.21 -4.24 -8.58
C TYR A 126 -17.84 -5.65 -9.03
N ASP A 127 -17.84 -6.57 -8.06
CA ASP A 127 -17.38 -7.95 -8.17
C ASP A 127 -18.13 -8.90 -7.20
N TYR A 128 -18.07 -10.22 -7.35
CA TYR A 128 -18.19 -10.91 -8.63
C TYR A 128 -19.68 -11.07 -8.99
N LEU A 129 -20.00 -11.87 -10.00
CA LEU A 129 -21.38 -12.08 -10.40
C LEU A 129 -22.18 -12.81 -9.30
N PRO A 130 -23.39 -12.32 -8.94
CA PRO A 130 -24.36 -13.11 -8.19
C PRO A 130 -24.69 -14.42 -8.90
N ASP A 131 -25.09 -15.45 -8.15
CA ASP A 131 -25.37 -16.78 -8.73
C ASP A 131 -26.43 -16.73 -9.84
N ALA A 132 -27.51 -15.94 -9.66
CA ALA A 132 -28.58 -15.81 -10.66
C ALA A 132 -28.13 -15.12 -11.96
N LEU A 133 -27.04 -14.33 -11.93
CA LEU A 133 -26.48 -13.66 -13.11
C LEU A 133 -25.27 -14.39 -13.69
N SER A 134 -24.88 -15.52 -13.11
CA SER A 134 -23.74 -16.31 -13.59
C SER A 134 -24.14 -17.21 -14.78
N ARG A 135 -23.21 -17.40 -15.72
CA ARG A 135 -23.36 -18.39 -16.81
C ARG A 135 -23.04 -19.80 -16.30
N ASP A 136 -23.38 -20.84 -17.08
CA ASP A 136 -22.96 -22.22 -16.76
C ASP A 136 -21.43 -22.29 -16.63
N LYS A 137 -20.96 -22.96 -15.59
CA LYS A 137 -19.54 -22.96 -15.16
C LYS A 137 -18.66 -23.89 -16.00
N LYS A 138 -19.21 -24.58 -17.01
CA LYS A 138 -18.48 -25.51 -17.87
C LYS A 138 -17.56 -24.79 -18.85
N GLY A 139 -16.26 -25.10 -18.79
CA GLY A 139 -15.27 -24.56 -19.72
C GLY A 139 -14.85 -23.11 -19.47
N VAL A 140 -15.25 -22.53 -18.33
CA VAL A 140 -14.87 -21.17 -17.93
C VAL A 140 -13.53 -21.21 -17.20
N SER A 141 -12.67 -20.22 -17.45
CA SER A 141 -11.42 -20.07 -16.69
C SER A 141 -11.73 -19.85 -15.21
N VAL A 142 -11.00 -20.56 -14.35
CA VAL A 142 -11.15 -20.47 -12.89
C VAL A 142 -9.83 -20.03 -12.29
N GLY A 143 -9.77 -18.76 -11.88
CA GLY A 143 -8.63 -18.21 -11.17
C GLY A 143 -7.58 -17.51 -12.03
N ASN A 144 -6.39 -17.37 -11.47
CA ASN A 144 -5.27 -16.68 -12.08
C ASN A 144 -3.96 -17.45 -11.88
N ASP A 145 -2.86 -16.91 -12.43
CA ASP A 145 -1.53 -17.48 -12.25
C ASP A 145 -0.85 -17.10 -10.92
N GLU A 146 -1.59 -16.63 -9.90
CA GLU A 146 -1.13 -16.40 -8.53
C GLU A 146 -1.86 -17.31 -7.50
N GLY A 147 -2.83 -18.11 -7.97
CA GLY A 147 -3.60 -19.06 -7.17
C GLY A 147 -4.88 -18.50 -6.56
N MET A 148 -5.34 -17.32 -7.01
CA MET A 148 -6.71 -16.85 -6.76
C MET A 148 -7.69 -17.76 -7.50
N THR A 149 -8.86 -18.00 -6.95
CA THR A 149 -9.92 -18.83 -7.56
C THR A 149 -11.16 -17.98 -7.72
N MET A 150 -11.55 -17.71 -8.96
CA MET A 150 -12.68 -16.87 -9.34
C MET A 150 -13.17 -17.29 -10.73
N ILE A 151 -14.45 -17.10 -11.02
CA ILE A 151 -15.03 -17.49 -12.32
C ILE A 151 -14.91 -16.30 -13.26
N ASN A 152 -14.03 -16.40 -14.25
CA ASN A 152 -13.74 -15.34 -15.20
C ASN A 152 -14.76 -15.38 -16.35
N THR A 153 -15.89 -14.69 -16.17
CA THR A 153 -16.97 -14.67 -17.17
C THR A 153 -17.84 -13.42 -17.09
N GLY A 154 -18.47 -13.08 -18.21
CA GLY A 154 -19.52 -12.06 -18.26
C GLY A 154 -20.86 -12.58 -17.71
N PRO A 155 -21.79 -11.67 -17.35
CA PRO A 155 -23.12 -12.05 -16.88
C PRO A 155 -23.91 -12.82 -17.93
N ASN A 156 -24.84 -13.65 -17.50
CA ASN A 156 -25.82 -14.31 -18.38
C ASN A 156 -26.84 -13.31 -18.96
N ASP A 157 -27.05 -12.17 -18.29
CA ASP A 157 -27.91 -11.07 -18.70
C ASP A 157 -27.22 -9.72 -18.39
N TRP A 158 -26.82 -9.04 -19.46
CA TRP A 158 -26.12 -7.75 -19.38
C TRP A 158 -26.99 -6.61 -18.88
N LYS A 159 -28.30 -6.65 -19.16
CA LYS A 159 -29.22 -5.61 -18.72
C LYS A 159 -29.44 -5.73 -17.21
N LYS A 160 -29.70 -6.93 -16.72
CA LYS A 160 -29.87 -7.17 -15.26
C LYS A 160 -28.60 -6.84 -14.48
N TRP A 161 -27.43 -7.13 -15.04
CA TRP A 161 -26.14 -6.70 -14.46
C TRP A 161 -26.01 -5.18 -14.39
N SER A 162 -26.31 -4.47 -15.49
CA SER A 162 -26.33 -3.00 -15.51
C SER A 162 -27.31 -2.42 -14.50
N ASP A 163 -28.51 -2.98 -14.41
CA ASP A 163 -29.56 -2.55 -13.47
C ASP A 163 -29.11 -2.78 -12.02
N LEU A 164 -28.44 -3.89 -11.71
CA LEU A 164 -27.85 -4.15 -10.39
C LEU A 164 -26.78 -3.12 -10.01
N MET A 165 -25.85 -2.81 -10.92
CA MET A 165 -24.80 -1.82 -10.67
C MET A 165 -25.40 -0.44 -10.42
N LYS A 166 -26.42 -0.05 -11.20
CA LYS A 166 -27.15 1.21 -11.02
C LYS A 166 -27.92 1.25 -9.70
N ALA A 167 -28.66 0.18 -9.37
CA ALA A 167 -29.41 0.07 -8.12
C ALA A 167 -28.49 0.12 -6.89
N THR A 168 -27.35 -0.56 -6.96
CA THR A 168 -26.32 -0.51 -5.90
C THR A 168 -25.78 0.92 -5.74
N THR A 169 -25.41 1.58 -6.84
CA THR A 169 -24.90 2.97 -6.82
C THR A 169 -25.94 3.91 -6.19
N GLN A 170 -27.20 3.80 -6.61
CA GLN A 170 -28.30 4.61 -6.05
C GLN A 170 -28.50 4.33 -4.56
N ASN A 171 -28.48 3.06 -4.15
CA ASN A 171 -28.58 2.69 -2.73
C ASN A 171 -27.45 3.34 -1.90
N PHE A 172 -26.21 3.44 -2.40
CA PHE A 172 -25.18 4.16 -1.67
C PHE A 172 -25.49 5.65 -1.52
N VAL A 173 -26.02 6.28 -2.57
CA VAL A 173 -26.42 7.69 -2.51
C VAL A 173 -27.56 7.88 -1.50
N ASP A 174 -28.52 6.97 -1.47
CA ASP A 174 -29.66 7.02 -0.55
C ASP A 174 -29.23 6.82 0.92
N GLU A 175 -28.26 5.92 1.16
CA GLU A 175 -27.80 5.53 2.50
C GLU A 175 -26.75 6.46 3.12
N PHE A 176 -25.86 7.02 2.29
CA PHE A 176 -24.69 7.79 2.73
C PHE A 176 -24.74 9.25 2.30
N GLY A 177 -25.62 9.60 1.37
CA GLY A 177 -25.70 10.94 0.79
C GLY A 177 -24.67 11.16 -0.33
N ILE A 178 -25.08 11.88 -1.37
CA ILE A 178 -24.27 12.04 -2.60
C ILE A 178 -22.90 12.68 -2.36
N ASP A 179 -22.80 13.62 -1.42
CA ASP A 179 -21.52 14.32 -1.17
C ASP A 179 -20.48 13.40 -0.54
N GLU A 180 -20.89 12.45 0.30
CA GLU A 180 -20.02 11.41 0.84
C GLU A 180 -19.58 10.46 -0.28
N VAL A 181 -20.55 9.94 -1.06
CA VAL A 181 -20.31 8.96 -2.13
C VAL A 181 -19.39 9.50 -3.24
N ARG A 182 -19.45 10.81 -3.53
CA ARG A 182 -18.51 11.46 -4.47
C ARG A 182 -17.06 11.43 -4.00
N THR A 183 -16.80 11.17 -2.72
CA THR A 183 -15.43 11.02 -2.19
C THR A 183 -14.87 9.60 -2.29
N TRP A 184 -15.68 8.64 -2.75
CA TRP A 184 -15.31 7.24 -2.95
C TRP A 184 -14.72 7.02 -4.35
N TYR A 185 -14.20 5.82 -4.58
CA TYR A 185 -13.79 5.35 -5.91
C TYR A 185 -14.60 4.12 -6.28
N PHE A 186 -14.90 3.97 -7.57
CA PHE A 186 -15.62 2.84 -8.12
C PHE A 186 -14.75 2.14 -9.16
N GLU A 187 -14.65 0.83 -9.05
CA GLU A 187 -13.91 -0.06 -9.93
C GLU A 187 -14.81 -1.26 -10.30
N VAL A 188 -14.52 -1.94 -11.41
CA VAL A 188 -15.22 -3.16 -11.77
C VAL A 188 -14.24 -4.30 -11.93
N TRP A 189 -14.59 -5.43 -11.32
CA TRP A 189 -13.82 -6.66 -11.33
C TRP A 189 -12.44 -6.56 -10.66
N ASN A 190 -11.76 -7.71 -10.62
CA ASN A 190 -10.40 -7.86 -10.14
C ASN A 190 -9.61 -8.76 -11.09
N GLU A 191 -8.40 -8.36 -11.44
CA GLU A 191 -7.45 -9.18 -12.21
C GLU A 191 -8.04 -9.83 -13.47
N PRO A 192 -8.70 -9.03 -14.35
CA PRO A 192 -9.28 -9.54 -15.60
C PRO A 192 -8.24 -10.06 -16.58
N ASP A 193 -6.96 -9.84 -16.34
CA ASP A 193 -5.84 -10.48 -17.04
C ASP A 193 -5.74 -11.99 -16.79
N GLY A 194 -6.45 -12.54 -15.79
CA GLY A 194 -6.69 -13.98 -15.65
C GLY A 194 -7.76 -14.55 -16.60
N TRP A 195 -8.46 -13.70 -17.35
CA TRP A 195 -9.42 -14.13 -18.37
C TRP A 195 -8.68 -14.62 -19.62
N PRO A 196 -9.22 -15.64 -20.33
CA PRO A 196 -8.72 -16.00 -21.64
C PRO A 196 -8.65 -14.78 -22.55
N GLU A 197 -7.60 -14.66 -23.37
CA GLU A 197 -7.38 -13.51 -24.24
C GLU A 197 -8.55 -13.27 -25.20
N GLU A 198 -9.18 -14.36 -25.68
CA GLU A 198 -10.37 -14.33 -26.50
C GLU A 198 -11.63 -13.75 -25.81
N GLU A 199 -11.63 -13.66 -24.48
CA GLU A 199 -12.72 -13.12 -23.66
C GLU A 199 -12.43 -11.69 -23.15
N TRP A 200 -11.30 -11.07 -23.51
CA TRP A 200 -11.00 -9.69 -23.06
C TRP A 200 -12.04 -8.66 -23.54
N GLU A 201 -12.60 -8.84 -24.74
CA GLU A 201 -13.70 -7.99 -25.25
C GLU A 201 -14.97 -8.09 -24.38
N VAL A 202 -15.19 -9.24 -23.73
CA VAL A 202 -16.30 -9.41 -22.77
C VAL A 202 -16.04 -8.57 -21.53
N PHE A 203 -14.81 -8.52 -21.03
CA PHE A 203 -14.45 -7.60 -19.95
C PHE A 203 -14.54 -6.13 -20.38
N TYR A 204 -14.13 -5.77 -21.60
CA TYR A 204 -14.25 -4.39 -22.11
C TYR A 204 -15.71 -3.92 -22.16
N LYS A 205 -16.61 -4.81 -22.58
CA LYS A 205 -18.06 -4.58 -22.49
C LYS A 205 -18.51 -4.39 -21.05
N MET A 206 -18.04 -5.22 -20.11
CA MET A 206 -18.34 -5.07 -18.69
C MET A 206 -17.90 -3.71 -18.14
N TYR A 207 -16.71 -3.25 -18.52
CA TYR A 207 -16.19 -1.94 -18.14
C TYR A 207 -17.07 -0.80 -18.65
N ASP A 208 -17.47 -0.83 -19.92
CA ASP A 208 -18.31 0.22 -20.50
C ASP A 208 -19.69 0.30 -19.85
N LEU A 209 -20.29 -0.87 -19.55
CA LEU A 209 -21.58 -0.93 -18.84
C LEU A 209 -21.45 -0.45 -17.39
N PHE A 210 -20.34 -0.77 -16.71
CA PHE A 210 -20.05 -0.28 -15.38
C PHE A 210 -19.96 1.25 -15.34
N VAL A 211 -19.17 1.83 -16.25
CA VAL A 211 -19.01 3.28 -16.37
C VAL A 211 -20.36 3.97 -16.59
N ASP A 212 -21.17 3.46 -17.52
CA ASP A 212 -22.51 4.00 -17.78
C ASP A 212 -23.43 3.87 -16.56
N ALA A 213 -23.50 2.69 -15.93
CA ALA A 213 -24.37 2.43 -14.78
C ALA A 213 -24.08 3.40 -13.62
N VAL A 214 -22.81 3.52 -13.21
CA VAL A 214 -22.40 4.39 -12.10
C VAL A 214 -22.62 5.86 -12.43
N THR A 215 -22.18 6.31 -13.62
CA THR A 215 -22.25 7.74 -13.98
C THR A 215 -23.66 8.20 -14.37
N SER A 216 -24.58 7.27 -14.67
CA SER A 216 -26.00 7.56 -14.85
C SER A 216 -26.72 7.95 -13.55
N VAL A 217 -26.18 7.55 -12.39
CA VAL A 217 -26.68 7.98 -11.07
C VAL A 217 -26.14 9.36 -10.73
N ASP A 218 -24.83 9.55 -10.83
CA ASP A 218 -24.22 10.86 -10.71
C ASP A 218 -22.93 10.96 -11.54
N SER A 219 -22.92 11.91 -12.47
CA SER A 219 -21.80 12.12 -13.40
C SER A 219 -20.46 12.51 -12.74
N LYS A 220 -20.42 12.85 -11.45
CA LYS A 220 -19.19 13.20 -10.72
C LYS A 220 -18.56 12.01 -9.97
N LEU A 221 -19.23 10.86 -9.92
CA LEU A 221 -18.64 9.65 -9.35
C LEU A 221 -17.43 9.22 -10.17
N ARG A 222 -16.37 8.78 -9.48
CA ARG A 222 -15.07 8.46 -10.08
C ARG A 222 -14.99 6.98 -10.40
N VAL A 223 -14.82 6.66 -11.68
CA VAL A 223 -14.78 5.30 -12.22
C VAL A 223 -13.41 4.96 -12.79
N GLY A 224 -12.93 3.74 -12.58
CA GLY A 224 -11.59 3.34 -13.01
C GLY A 224 -11.39 1.83 -13.09
N GLY A 225 -10.18 1.43 -13.47
CA GLY A 225 -9.81 0.05 -13.75
C GLY A 225 -8.44 -0.08 -14.42
N PRO A 226 -8.02 -1.29 -14.82
CA PRO A 226 -8.80 -2.52 -14.78
C PRO A 226 -8.42 -3.48 -13.64
N ALA A 227 -7.70 -3.03 -12.60
CA ALA A 227 -7.22 -3.89 -11.50
C ALA A 227 -6.39 -5.10 -11.99
N CYS A 228 -5.59 -4.93 -13.04
CA CYS A 228 -4.75 -6.01 -13.58
C CYS A 228 -3.32 -5.97 -13.01
N TYR A 229 -2.53 -7.01 -13.26
CA TYR A 229 -1.11 -7.06 -12.87
C TYR A 229 -0.16 -7.38 -14.04
N HIS A 230 -0.73 -7.56 -15.25
CA HIS A 230 0.01 -7.71 -16.49
C HIS A 230 -0.04 -6.50 -17.43
N GLU A 231 1.14 -6.03 -17.87
CA GLU A 231 1.26 -4.87 -18.77
C GLU A 231 0.61 -5.13 -20.14
N TYR A 232 0.68 -6.36 -20.66
CA TYR A 232 0.10 -6.71 -21.96
C TYR A 232 -1.43 -6.51 -21.95
N PHE A 233 -2.09 -6.88 -20.86
CA PHE A 233 -3.52 -6.70 -20.69
C PHE A 233 -3.85 -5.22 -20.53
N LEU A 234 -3.13 -4.51 -19.66
CA LEU A 234 -3.33 -3.07 -19.46
C LEU A 234 -3.23 -2.31 -20.78
N LYS A 235 -2.21 -2.61 -21.60
CA LYS A 235 -2.03 -1.97 -22.90
C LYS A 235 -3.26 -2.17 -23.80
N SER A 236 -3.78 -3.40 -23.86
CA SER A 236 -4.96 -3.73 -24.67
C SER A 236 -6.22 -3.01 -24.15
N PHE A 237 -6.45 -3.06 -22.83
CA PHE A 237 -7.55 -2.36 -22.18
C PHE A 237 -7.50 -0.84 -22.41
N LEU A 238 -6.35 -0.20 -22.24
CA LEU A 238 -6.19 1.24 -22.50
C LEU A 238 -6.44 1.58 -23.98
N ASN A 239 -6.13 0.66 -24.90
CA ASN A 239 -6.48 0.86 -26.30
C ASN A 239 -7.99 0.80 -26.53
N HIS A 240 -8.74 -0.07 -25.85
CA HIS A 240 -10.21 -0.03 -25.86
C HIS A 240 -10.72 1.31 -25.30
N VAL A 241 -10.25 1.70 -24.12
CA VAL A 241 -10.68 2.94 -23.44
C VAL A 241 -10.43 4.18 -24.30
N VAL A 242 -9.32 4.26 -25.04
CA VAL A 242 -8.99 5.45 -25.85
C VAL A 242 -9.50 5.34 -27.29
N ASN A 243 -9.43 4.14 -27.88
CA ASN A 243 -9.63 3.94 -29.31
C ASN A 243 -10.75 2.96 -29.69
N GLY A 244 -11.20 2.14 -28.76
CA GLY A 244 -12.28 1.17 -28.96
C GLY A 244 -13.64 1.83 -29.16
N THR A 245 -14.60 1.02 -29.61
CA THR A 245 -16.01 1.43 -29.68
C THR A 245 -16.66 1.07 -28.36
N ASN A 246 -17.16 2.07 -27.65
CA ASN A 246 -17.85 1.87 -26.40
C ASN A 246 -19.15 1.08 -26.61
N TYR A 247 -19.31 -0.02 -25.87
CA TYR A 247 -20.41 -0.98 -26.05
C TYR A 247 -21.79 -0.45 -25.69
N VAL A 248 -21.88 0.66 -24.95
CA VAL A 248 -23.16 1.30 -24.56
C VAL A 248 -23.53 2.42 -25.53
N THR A 249 -22.57 3.28 -25.85
CA THR A 249 -22.84 4.51 -26.63
C THR A 249 -22.61 4.36 -28.13
N GLY A 250 -21.90 3.31 -28.55
CA GLY A 250 -21.46 3.12 -29.94
C GLY A 250 -20.44 4.15 -30.43
N LYS A 251 -19.92 5.01 -29.54
CA LYS A 251 -18.93 6.05 -29.86
C LYS A 251 -17.52 5.57 -29.54
N LYS A 252 -16.52 6.26 -30.09
CA LYS A 252 -15.12 6.00 -29.79
C LYS A 252 -14.77 6.44 -28.36
N GLY A 253 -14.15 5.53 -27.61
CA GLY A 253 -13.59 5.75 -26.28
C GLY A 253 -14.58 5.63 -25.13
N SER A 254 -14.04 5.36 -23.94
CA SER A 254 -14.76 5.19 -22.68
C SER A 254 -14.15 6.11 -21.61
N ARG A 255 -14.97 6.56 -20.66
CA ARG A 255 -14.48 7.39 -19.55
C ARG A 255 -13.63 6.56 -18.60
N ILE A 256 -12.53 7.13 -18.14
CA ILE A 256 -11.68 6.61 -17.06
C ILE A 256 -11.16 7.78 -16.22
N ASP A 257 -11.41 7.75 -14.91
CA ASP A 257 -10.97 8.79 -13.98
C ASP A 257 -9.68 8.38 -13.24
N PHE A 258 -9.44 7.09 -13.09
CA PHE A 258 -8.20 6.52 -12.56
C PHE A 258 -7.85 5.18 -13.23
N ILE A 259 -6.55 4.89 -13.31
CA ILE A 259 -5.99 3.63 -13.80
C ILE A 259 -5.46 2.85 -12.62
N SER A 260 -5.87 1.60 -12.47
CA SER A 260 -5.49 0.73 -11.36
C SER A 260 -4.65 -0.46 -11.81
N TYR A 261 -3.68 -0.86 -10.98
CA TYR A 261 -2.73 -1.91 -11.28
C TYR A 261 -2.16 -2.55 -10.00
N HIS A 262 -1.98 -3.88 -9.96
CA HIS A 262 -1.40 -4.55 -8.80
C HIS A 262 0.11 -4.74 -8.96
N ILE A 263 0.84 -4.48 -7.88
CA ILE A 263 2.28 -4.73 -7.82
C ILE A 263 2.62 -5.31 -6.46
N TYR A 264 3.22 -6.50 -6.45
CA TYR A 264 3.80 -7.09 -5.24
C TYR A 264 5.33 -7.07 -5.33
N GLY A 265 6.01 -7.00 -4.18
CA GLY A 265 7.47 -7.06 -4.14
C GLY A 265 8.02 -8.39 -4.69
N LEU A 266 7.26 -9.46 -4.52
CA LEU A 266 7.58 -10.82 -4.99
C LEU A 266 6.28 -11.59 -5.29
N SER A 267 6.26 -12.40 -6.35
CA SER A 267 5.17 -13.37 -6.53
C SER A 267 5.28 -14.47 -5.48
N GLY A 268 4.18 -14.73 -4.77
CA GLY A 268 4.07 -15.81 -3.81
C GLY A 268 4.32 -17.18 -4.44
N LYS A 269 4.11 -17.35 -5.75
CA LYS A 269 4.47 -18.59 -6.45
C LYS A 269 5.96 -18.87 -6.50
N TRP A 270 6.80 -17.85 -6.33
CA TRP A 270 8.25 -17.98 -6.41
C TRP A 270 8.94 -18.13 -5.04
N LEU A 271 8.17 -18.18 -3.96
CA LEU A 271 8.71 -18.49 -2.63
C LEU A 271 9.41 -19.87 -2.65
N ASN A 272 10.61 -19.91 -2.07
CA ASN A 272 11.51 -21.08 -2.02
C ASN A 272 11.95 -21.67 -3.38
N ASN A 273 11.92 -20.91 -4.47
CA ASN A 273 12.44 -21.36 -5.76
C ASN A 273 13.82 -20.75 -6.08
N GLU A 274 14.66 -21.51 -6.79
CA GLU A 274 15.86 -20.98 -7.45
C GLU A 274 15.49 -20.37 -8.82
N PRO A 275 16.12 -19.26 -9.26
CA PRO A 275 17.14 -18.50 -8.53
C PRO A 275 16.56 -17.79 -7.30
N HIS A 276 17.35 -17.66 -6.23
CA HIS A 276 16.93 -16.92 -5.05
C HIS A 276 16.46 -15.50 -5.39
N ILE A 277 15.20 -15.22 -5.07
CA ILE A 277 14.58 -13.92 -5.21
C ILE A 277 13.83 -13.55 -3.93
N GLN A 278 13.75 -12.25 -3.67
CA GLN A 278 13.13 -11.70 -2.47
C GLN A 278 12.34 -10.44 -2.83
N PRO A 279 11.40 -10.00 -1.98
CA PRO A 279 10.72 -8.73 -2.14
C PRO A 279 11.69 -7.57 -2.33
N GLN A 280 11.47 -6.72 -3.34
CA GLN A 280 12.30 -5.53 -3.58
C GLN A 280 11.46 -4.32 -3.97
N VAL A 281 11.74 -3.16 -3.38
CA VAL A 281 11.13 -1.88 -3.81
C VAL A 281 11.50 -1.56 -5.26
N GLN A 282 12.66 -2.02 -5.73
CA GLN A 282 13.15 -1.82 -7.10
C GLN A 282 12.18 -2.41 -8.14
N ARG A 283 11.48 -3.50 -7.82
CA ARG A 283 10.43 -4.06 -8.69
C ARG A 283 9.30 -3.06 -8.92
N PHE A 284 8.85 -2.36 -7.87
CA PHE A 284 7.85 -1.31 -7.97
C PHE A 284 8.35 -0.16 -8.83
N SER A 285 9.54 0.35 -8.54
CA SER A 285 10.12 1.48 -9.28
C SER A 285 10.26 1.18 -10.78
N GLN A 286 10.73 -0.02 -11.13
CA GLN A 286 10.84 -0.44 -12.52
C GLN A 286 9.47 -0.55 -13.18
N SER A 287 8.51 -1.21 -12.54
CA SER A 287 7.15 -1.39 -13.06
C SER A 287 6.47 -0.04 -13.31
N VAL A 288 6.50 0.87 -12.33
CA VAL A 288 5.92 2.22 -12.43
C VAL A 288 6.56 3.03 -13.57
N LEU A 289 7.88 2.93 -13.75
CA LEU A 289 8.57 3.61 -14.86
C LEU A 289 8.25 3.02 -16.24
N TRP A 290 7.99 1.71 -16.33
CA TRP A 290 7.50 1.06 -17.55
C TRP A 290 6.05 1.46 -17.86
N LEU A 291 5.17 1.44 -16.87
CA LEU A 291 3.78 1.89 -17.00
C LEU A 291 3.70 3.37 -17.44
N LYS A 292 4.58 4.23 -16.89
CA LYS A 292 4.73 5.60 -17.37
C LYS A 292 5.09 5.67 -18.86
N ARG A 293 5.97 4.79 -19.35
CA ARG A 293 6.34 4.73 -20.77
C ARG A 293 5.16 4.26 -21.62
N LEU A 294 4.41 3.26 -21.16
CA LEU A 294 3.18 2.80 -21.81
C LEU A 294 2.17 3.96 -21.96
N LEU A 295 1.93 4.72 -20.89
CA LEU A 295 0.96 5.83 -20.90
C LEU A 295 1.32 6.98 -21.83
N LYS A 296 2.59 7.12 -22.25
CA LYS A 296 2.96 8.10 -23.29
C LYS A 296 2.29 7.83 -24.64
N ASN A 297 1.88 6.59 -24.89
CA ASN A 297 1.16 6.21 -26.12
C ASN A 297 -0.31 6.67 -26.09
N TYR A 298 -0.81 7.12 -24.94
CA TYR A 298 -2.19 7.53 -24.72
C TYR A 298 -2.25 8.96 -24.16
N PRO A 299 -1.89 10.00 -24.95
CA PRO A 299 -1.78 11.38 -24.45
C PRO A 299 -3.10 11.96 -23.92
N THR A 300 -4.25 11.42 -24.31
CA THR A 300 -5.58 11.77 -23.78
C THR A 300 -5.77 11.37 -22.32
N LEU A 301 -4.96 10.44 -21.79
CA LEU A 301 -4.98 10.00 -20.39
C LEU A 301 -3.97 10.76 -19.51
N LYS A 302 -3.37 11.83 -20.03
CA LYS A 302 -2.44 12.66 -19.25
C LYS A 302 -3.19 13.28 -18.07
N GLY A 303 -2.75 12.98 -16.86
CA GLY A 303 -3.33 13.50 -15.61
C GLY A 303 -4.39 12.61 -14.99
N THR A 304 -4.77 11.50 -15.64
CA THR A 304 -5.55 10.42 -15.01
C THR A 304 -4.78 9.90 -13.79
N GLU A 305 -5.50 9.71 -12.68
CA GLU A 305 -4.88 9.18 -11.47
C GLU A 305 -4.31 7.77 -11.70
N PHE A 306 -3.20 7.45 -11.03
CA PHE A 306 -2.60 6.11 -11.10
C PHE A 306 -2.61 5.47 -9.72
N HIS A 307 -3.30 4.34 -9.60
CA HIS A 307 -3.51 3.62 -8.36
C HIS A 307 -2.73 2.30 -8.41
N ILE A 308 -1.88 2.10 -7.42
CA ILE A 308 -1.43 0.76 -7.03
C ILE A 308 -2.47 0.26 -6.03
N ASN A 309 -3.58 -0.28 -6.55
CA ASN A 309 -4.76 -0.66 -5.75
C ASN A 309 -4.63 -2.04 -5.09
N GLU A 310 -3.52 -2.75 -5.33
CA GLU A 310 -3.02 -3.79 -4.44
C GLU A 310 -1.49 -3.83 -4.40
N TRP A 311 -0.95 -3.89 -3.19
CA TRP A 311 0.44 -4.25 -2.98
C TRP A 311 0.68 -5.00 -1.68
N GLY A 312 1.87 -5.60 -1.60
CA GLY A 312 2.46 -6.19 -0.40
C GLY A 312 3.90 -6.59 -0.69
N LEU A 313 4.63 -7.02 0.35
CA LEU A 313 5.99 -7.54 0.17
C LEU A 313 5.98 -8.76 -0.76
N SER A 314 4.96 -9.61 -0.64
CA SER A 314 4.70 -10.70 -1.59
C SER A 314 3.21 -10.99 -1.72
N SER A 315 2.79 -11.50 -2.87
CA SER A 315 1.43 -12.00 -3.10
C SER A 315 1.21 -13.35 -2.40
N ASN A 316 0.00 -13.91 -2.51
CA ASN A 316 -0.43 -15.16 -1.90
C ASN A 316 -0.48 -15.12 -0.35
N TYR A 317 -1.67 -14.87 0.18
CA TYR A 317 -1.88 -14.74 1.63
C TYR A 317 -1.98 -16.06 2.39
N TYR A 318 -2.30 -17.17 1.71
CA TYR A 318 -2.52 -18.47 2.36
C TYR A 318 -1.23 -19.09 2.89
N ARG A 319 -0.09 -18.74 2.28
CA ARG A 319 1.22 -19.24 2.69
C ARG A 319 1.63 -18.61 4.02
N THR A 320 2.13 -19.44 4.93
CA THR A 320 2.54 -19.07 6.30
C THR A 320 4.00 -19.39 6.54
N VAL A 321 4.58 -18.84 7.61
CA VAL A 321 5.98 -19.12 8.03
C VAL A 321 6.24 -20.58 8.36
N ALA A 322 5.19 -21.35 8.68
CA ALA A 322 5.32 -22.79 8.95
C ALA A 322 5.79 -23.58 7.72
N GLN A 323 5.40 -23.14 6.52
CA GLN A 323 5.76 -23.78 5.25
C GLN A 323 6.83 -22.98 4.49
N TYR A 324 6.86 -21.66 4.68
CA TYR A 324 7.74 -20.72 3.98
C TYR A 324 8.40 -19.79 5.00
N PRO A 325 9.48 -20.22 5.69
CA PRO A 325 10.11 -19.44 6.76
C PRO A 325 10.53 -18.03 6.34
N GLU A 326 10.85 -17.83 5.06
CA GLU A 326 11.19 -16.53 4.51
C GLU A 326 10.07 -15.48 4.66
N LEU A 327 8.81 -15.90 4.84
CA LEU A 327 7.68 -14.99 5.09
C LEU A 327 7.77 -14.23 6.43
N GLU A 328 8.81 -14.46 7.23
CA GLU A 328 9.14 -13.66 8.41
C GLU A 328 9.12 -12.15 8.11
N TYR A 329 9.49 -11.72 6.89
CA TYR A 329 9.43 -10.30 6.51
C TYR A 329 8.03 -9.67 6.59
N ARG A 330 6.95 -10.46 6.54
CA ARG A 330 5.56 -9.99 6.72
C ARG A 330 5.23 -9.75 8.20
N ASN A 331 5.97 -10.37 9.10
CA ASN A 331 5.79 -10.23 10.54
C ASN A 331 6.73 -9.20 11.15
N SER A 332 7.94 -9.08 10.60
CA SER A 332 9.02 -8.33 11.23
C SER A 332 9.03 -6.85 10.84
N ILE A 333 10.02 -6.14 11.40
CA ILE A 333 10.35 -4.75 11.06
C ILE A 333 10.68 -4.54 9.57
N SER A 334 10.94 -5.60 8.79
CA SER A 334 11.07 -5.49 7.33
C SER A 334 9.85 -4.84 6.70
N SER A 335 8.65 -5.20 7.14
CA SER A 335 7.41 -4.73 6.52
C SER A 335 7.23 -3.20 6.58
N PRO A 336 7.36 -2.49 7.73
CA PRO A 336 7.30 -1.03 7.75
C PRO A 336 8.50 -0.37 7.06
N LEU A 337 9.71 -0.96 7.13
CA LEU A 337 10.87 -0.39 6.44
C LEU A 337 10.75 -0.47 4.91
N PHE A 338 10.17 -1.56 4.40
CA PHE A 338 9.82 -1.70 3.00
C PHE A 338 8.79 -0.65 2.58
N LEU A 339 7.75 -0.45 3.39
CA LEU A 339 6.74 0.60 3.18
C LEU A 339 7.39 1.99 3.11
N PHE A 340 8.28 2.33 4.05
CA PHE A 340 8.96 3.64 4.05
C PHE A 340 9.80 3.85 2.80
N LYS A 341 10.59 2.84 2.42
CA LYS A 341 11.41 2.87 1.21
C LYS A 341 10.57 2.95 -0.06
N LEU A 342 9.43 2.27 -0.10
CA LEU A 342 8.48 2.31 -1.21
C LEU A 342 7.86 3.70 -1.37
N VAL A 343 7.37 4.30 -0.28
CA VAL A 343 6.80 5.66 -0.31
C VAL A 343 7.86 6.69 -0.74
N ASP A 344 9.08 6.60 -0.22
CA ASP A 344 10.20 7.46 -0.64
C ASP A 344 10.48 7.30 -2.13
N ALA A 345 10.57 6.05 -2.62
CA ALA A 345 10.81 5.77 -4.03
C ALA A 345 9.70 6.32 -4.96
N LEU A 346 8.44 6.19 -4.58
CA LEU A 346 7.31 6.71 -5.37
C LEU A 346 7.29 8.25 -5.39
N TYR A 347 7.60 8.92 -4.27
CA TYR A 347 7.78 10.38 -4.28
C TYR A 347 8.97 10.83 -5.15
N GLN A 348 10.08 10.09 -5.14
CA GLN A 348 11.20 10.39 -6.03
C GLN A 348 10.81 10.19 -7.51
N ILE A 349 9.92 9.25 -7.81
CA ILE A 349 9.40 9.07 -9.17
C ILE A 349 8.53 10.25 -9.58
N GLU A 350 7.64 10.71 -8.68
CA GLU A 350 6.86 11.93 -8.87
C GLU A 350 7.78 13.13 -9.16
N ASP A 351 8.75 13.39 -8.28
CA ASP A 351 9.62 14.58 -8.35
C ASP A 351 10.53 14.59 -9.59
N HIS A 352 11.05 13.43 -10.00
CA HIS A 352 12.05 13.35 -11.08
C HIS A 352 11.46 13.03 -12.44
N TYR A 353 10.29 12.37 -12.49
CA TYR A 353 9.70 11.93 -13.75
C TYR A 353 8.30 12.51 -13.99
N ASN A 354 7.71 13.23 -13.03
CA ASN A 354 6.36 13.80 -13.12
C ASN A 354 5.32 12.70 -13.38
N PHE A 355 5.34 11.65 -12.53
CA PHE A 355 4.38 10.54 -12.55
C PHE A 355 3.98 10.19 -11.11
N PRO A 356 3.01 10.91 -10.53
CA PRO A 356 2.56 10.66 -9.17
C PRO A 356 1.77 9.36 -9.07
N THR A 357 1.97 8.64 -7.98
CA THR A 357 1.05 7.59 -7.54
C THR A 357 -0.02 8.24 -6.67
N SER A 358 -1.28 8.14 -7.09
CA SER A 358 -2.43 8.72 -6.37
C SER A 358 -2.92 7.82 -5.24
N MET A 359 -2.64 6.51 -5.32
CA MET A 359 -3.02 5.54 -4.28
C MET A 359 -2.03 4.39 -4.21
N LEU A 360 -1.65 3.99 -3.00
CA LEU A 360 -0.86 2.80 -2.69
C LEU A 360 -1.58 2.00 -1.60
N LEU A 361 -2.34 0.99 -2.03
CA LEU A 361 -3.26 0.23 -1.20
C LEU A 361 -2.65 -1.09 -0.73
N TYR A 362 -2.35 -1.20 0.56
CA TYR A 362 -1.78 -2.41 1.12
C TYR A 362 -2.83 -3.51 1.30
N TRP A 363 -2.58 -4.67 0.72
CA TRP A 363 -3.52 -5.77 0.80
C TRP A 363 -3.30 -6.59 2.09
N GLY A 364 -4.04 -6.25 3.14
CA GLY A 364 -3.88 -6.80 4.48
C GLY A 364 -5.15 -6.79 5.34
N PHE A 365 -5.30 -7.83 6.15
CA PHE A 365 -6.56 -8.16 6.84
C PHE A 365 -6.40 -8.13 8.39
N SER A 366 -7.30 -8.81 9.11
CA SER A 366 -7.21 -9.03 10.56
C SER A 366 -7.47 -10.48 11.00
N TRP A 367 -7.19 -11.46 10.15
CA TRP A 367 -7.52 -12.87 10.40
C TRP A 367 -6.70 -13.51 11.53
N GLU A 368 -5.39 -13.24 11.60
CA GLU A 368 -4.55 -13.71 12.73
C GLU A 368 -5.12 -13.26 14.08
N ALA A 369 -5.70 -12.06 14.16
CA ALA A 369 -6.29 -11.56 15.40
C ALA A 369 -7.57 -12.29 15.81
N ASP A 370 -8.43 -12.63 14.86
CA ASP A 370 -9.70 -13.33 15.12
C ASP A 370 -9.51 -14.81 15.44
N GLU A 371 -8.54 -15.49 14.80
CA GLU A 371 -8.16 -16.87 15.17
C GLU A 371 -7.29 -16.92 16.43
N ASP A 372 -6.91 -15.75 16.96
CA ASP A 372 -6.03 -15.64 18.11
C ASP A 372 -4.66 -16.33 17.88
N GLU A 373 -4.11 -16.18 16.68
CA GLU A 373 -2.80 -16.70 16.26
C GLU A 373 -1.76 -15.58 16.16
N PHE A 374 -0.60 -15.74 16.81
CA PHE A 374 0.49 -14.78 16.70
C PHE A 374 1.38 -15.03 15.47
N PHE A 375 1.55 -13.98 14.65
CA PHE A 375 2.61 -13.84 13.63
C PHE A 375 2.80 -15.06 12.72
N THR A 376 1.72 -15.55 12.11
CA THR A 376 1.76 -16.71 11.21
C THR A 376 2.36 -16.41 9.83
N GLY A 377 2.67 -15.15 9.53
CA GLY A 377 3.20 -14.73 8.23
C GLY A 377 2.14 -14.46 7.17
N LYS A 378 0.87 -14.31 7.58
CA LYS A 378 -0.19 -13.80 6.71
C LYS A 378 0.01 -12.28 6.52
N ARG A 379 -0.66 -11.69 5.52
CA ARG A 379 -0.53 -10.25 5.15
C ARG A 379 -1.23 -9.29 6.13
N GLU A 380 -1.57 -9.75 7.31
CA GLU A 380 -2.42 -9.04 8.28
C GLU A 380 -1.85 -7.69 8.76
N LEU A 381 -2.75 -6.81 9.17
CA LEU A 381 -2.44 -5.59 9.92
C LEU A 381 -2.50 -5.82 11.44
N LEU A 382 -3.31 -6.78 11.89
CA LEU A 382 -3.41 -7.21 13.29
C LEU A 382 -3.08 -8.69 13.44
N THR A 383 -2.61 -9.06 14.63
CA THR A 383 -2.36 -10.43 15.07
C THR A 383 -3.04 -10.66 16.43
N ALA A 384 -2.89 -11.86 17.01
CA ALA A 384 -3.53 -12.25 18.28
C ALA A 384 -3.55 -11.15 19.36
N GLY A 385 -4.65 -11.10 20.12
CA GLY A 385 -4.90 -10.06 21.13
C GLY A 385 -5.13 -8.67 20.53
N ASN A 386 -5.51 -8.57 19.25
CA ASN A 386 -5.62 -7.32 18.49
C ASN A 386 -4.32 -6.50 18.47
N THR A 387 -3.17 -7.20 18.49
CA THR A 387 -1.85 -6.56 18.46
C THR A 387 -1.55 -6.10 17.04
N PRO A 388 -1.21 -4.83 16.78
CA PRO A 388 -0.81 -4.41 15.44
C PRO A 388 0.50 -5.08 15.05
N LYS A 389 0.56 -5.59 13.82
CA LYS A 389 1.83 -6.03 13.22
C LYS A 389 2.69 -4.81 12.88
N PRO A 390 4.03 -4.96 12.78
CA PRO A 390 4.92 -3.84 12.49
C PRO A 390 4.54 -3.01 11.26
N ILE A 391 3.94 -3.61 10.24
CA ILE A 391 3.42 -2.88 9.07
C ILE A 391 2.38 -1.81 9.44
N GLN A 392 1.46 -2.12 10.37
CA GLN A 392 0.46 -1.17 10.86
C GLN A 392 1.13 -0.04 11.65
N THR A 393 2.14 -0.36 12.47
CA THR A 393 2.99 0.67 13.10
C THR A 393 3.66 1.57 12.05
N GLY A 394 4.08 1.02 10.92
CA GLY A 394 4.61 1.76 9.78
C GLY A 394 3.63 2.80 9.24
N PHE A 395 2.37 2.39 8.98
CA PHE A 395 1.33 3.34 8.56
C PHE A 395 1.10 4.47 9.57
N GLU A 396 1.12 4.16 10.86
CA GLU A 396 0.96 5.15 11.94
C GLU A 396 2.16 6.10 12.06
N MET A 397 3.37 5.63 11.75
CA MET A 397 4.56 6.49 11.67
C MET A 397 4.51 7.41 10.46
N LEU A 398 4.07 6.92 9.29
CA LEU A 398 3.89 7.76 8.11
C LEU A 398 2.80 8.82 8.32
N ALA A 399 1.76 8.52 9.11
CA ALA A 399 0.73 9.49 9.48
C ALA A 399 1.25 10.69 10.31
N GLN A 400 2.50 10.64 10.82
CA GLN A 400 3.16 11.77 11.48
C GLN A 400 3.72 12.81 10.50
N LEU A 401 3.90 12.44 9.22
CA LEU A 401 4.42 13.33 8.19
C LEU A 401 3.49 14.55 8.01
N GLN A 402 4.07 15.65 7.53
CA GLN A 402 3.39 16.94 7.42
C GLN A 402 2.98 17.25 5.97
N PRO A 403 2.09 18.23 5.73
CA PRO A 403 1.45 18.43 4.42
C PRO A 403 2.38 18.82 3.26
N LYS A 404 3.58 19.35 3.52
CA LYS A 404 4.51 19.81 2.48
C LYS A 404 5.79 18.98 2.49
N ARG A 405 6.20 18.43 1.34
CA ARG A 405 7.48 17.74 1.17
C ARG A 405 8.60 18.74 0.94
N LEU A 406 9.72 18.53 1.60
CA LEU A 406 10.93 19.36 1.50
C LEU A 406 11.95 18.75 0.55
N LYS A 407 12.78 19.60 -0.08
CA LYS A 407 13.88 19.10 -0.90
C LYS A 407 14.92 18.41 -0.02
N VAL A 408 15.14 17.13 -0.29
CA VAL A 408 16.26 16.33 0.26
C VAL A 408 17.24 16.05 -0.87
N VAL A 409 18.52 16.33 -0.64
CA VAL A 409 19.63 15.98 -1.53
C VAL A 409 20.48 14.95 -0.82
N LYS A 410 20.71 13.83 -1.50
CA LYS A 410 21.50 12.72 -0.98
C LYS A 410 22.84 12.68 -1.70
N ASN A 411 23.93 12.71 -0.93
CA ASN A 411 25.26 12.84 -1.52
C ASN A 411 25.80 11.51 -2.06
N LYS A 412 25.39 10.40 -1.45
CA LYS A 412 25.73 9.04 -1.87
C LYS A 412 24.49 8.31 -2.40
N LYS A 413 24.51 7.87 -3.66
CA LYS A 413 23.47 6.98 -4.21
C LYS A 413 23.64 5.55 -3.67
N SER A 414 23.21 5.34 -2.42
CA SER A 414 23.09 4.02 -1.79
C SER A 414 21.62 3.57 -1.79
N SER A 415 21.35 2.28 -1.93
CA SER A 415 19.99 1.71 -1.83
C SER A 415 19.50 1.59 -0.38
N ARG A 416 20.41 1.60 0.60
CA ARG A 416 20.13 1.33 2.02
C ARG A 416 19.51 2.49 2.79
N LEU A 417 20.12 3.67 2.71
CA LEU A 417 19.72 4.82 3.51
C LEU A 417 18.64 5.61 2.76
N GLY A 418 17.64 6.15 3.43
CA GLY A 418 16.68 7.07 2.81
C GLY A 418 16.08 8.03 3.81
N MET A 419 15.42 9.07 3.28
CA MET A 419 14.89 10.15 4.09
C MET A 419 13.72 10.84 3.39
N ILE A 420 12.56 10.85 4.06
CA ILE A 420 11.43 11.69 3.69
C ILE A 420 11.41 12.88 4.65
N ALA A 421 11.45 14.10 4.12
CA ALA A 421 11.37 15.32 4.90
C ALA A 421 10.09 16.09 4.58
N THR A 422 9.33 16.46 5.62
CA THR A 422 8.08 17.22 5.47
C THR A 422 7.99 18.38 6.46
N ARG A 423 7.16 19.39 6.16
CA ARG A 423 6.88 20.49 7.07
C ARG A 423 5.42 20.94 7.06
N SER A 424 5.01 21.54 8.17
CA SER A 424 3.84 22.40 8.30
C SER A 424 4.30 23.81 8.72
N GLN A 425 3.37 24.68 9.11
CA GLN A 425 3.72 25.99 9.67
C GLN A 425 4.38 25.88 11.05
N GLU A 426 4.10 24.80 11.79
CA GLU A 426 4.52 24.65 13.19
C GLU A 426 5.79 23.81 13.36
N LYS A 427 6.01 22.83 12.48
CA LYS A 427 7.05 21.81 12.68
C LYS A 427 7.56 21.21 11.38
N MET A 428 8.76 20.67 11.43
CA MET A 428 9.29 19.76 10.42
C MET A 428 9.25 18.33 10.97
N VAL A 429 9.02 17.35 10.10
CA VAL A 429 9.05 15.92 10.44
C VAL A 429 9.87 15.18 9.40
N PHE A 430 10.91 14.49 9.87
CA PHE A 430 11.78 13.67 9.03
C PHE A 430 11.62 12.20 9.38
N LEU A 431 11.38 11.37 8.38
CA LEU A 431 11.49 9.91 8.49
C LEU A 431 12.81 9.49 7.86
N VAL A 432 13.75 9.00 8.67
CA VAL A 432 15.05 8.50 8.21
C VAL A 432 15.10 6.99 8.42
N TYR A 433 15.56 6.23 7.42
CA TYR A 433 15.62 4.78 7.52
C TYR A 433 16.96 4.22 7.01
N ASN A 434 17.35 3.06 7.57
CA ASN A 434 18.52 2.27 7.17
C ASN A 434 18.06 0.84 6.86
N TYR A 435 17.72 0.59 5.60
CA TYR A 435 17.08 -0.66 5.18
C TYR A 435 17.52 -1.10 3.77
N GLU A 436 18.06 -2.31 3.70
CA GLU A 436 18.33 -3.02 2.46
C GLU A 436 17.65 -4.39 2.52
N GLU A 437 16.87 -4.72 1.50
CA GLU A 437 16.13 -5.98 1.44
C GLU A 437 17.09 -7.18 1.45
N SER A 438 18.27 -7.05 0.83
CA SER A 438 19.29 -8.09 0.76
C SER A 438 20.03 -8.40 2.05
N ASP A 439 19.78 -7.65 3.13
CA ASP A 439 20.35 -7.98 4.43
C ASP A 439 19.72 -9.21 5.08
N GLY A 440 18.51 -9.58 4.65
CA GLY A 440 17.69 -10.56 5.36
C GLY A 440 17.37 -10.12 6.80
N GLU A 441 16.76 -11.01 7.58
CA GLU A 441 16.21 -10.71 8.91
C GLU A 441 17.26 -10.51 10.01
N LYS A 442 18.50 -10.92 9.77
CA LYS A 442 19.59 -10.92 10.76
C LYS A 442 20.77 -10.09 10.26
N VAL A 443 20.80 -8.80 10.63
CA VAL A 443 21.92 -7.90 10.33
C VAL A 443 22.35 -7.15 11.57
N SER A 444 23.65 -6.91 11.69
CA SER A 444 24.25 -6.07 12.73
C SER A 444 24.98 -4.89 12.11
N GLY A 445 25.25 -3.89 12.95
CA GLY A 445 25.95 -2.67 12.58
C GLY A 445 25.06 -1.44 12.63
N ASN A 446 25.72 -0.30 12.53
CA ASN A 446 25.12 1.01 12.62
C ASN A 446 25.80 1.93 11.61
N ASP A 447 25.04 2.87 11.08
CA ASP A 447 25.53 3.89 10.18
C ASP A 447 25.25 5.25 10.82
N ILE A 448 26.28 6.09 10.86
CA ILE A 448 26.13 7.50 11.24
C ILE A 448 25.65 8.24 9.99
N ILE A 449 24.52 8.94 10.14
CA ILE A 449 23.90 9.73 9.09
C ILE A 449 24.03 11.18 9.47
N ASN A 450 24.75 11.95 8.65
CA ASN A 450 24.86 13.39 8.84
C ASN A 450 23.67 14.10 8.18
N ILE A 451 22.96 14.95 8.94
CA ILE A 451 21.84 15.75 8.42
C ILE A 451 22.21 17.23 8.48
N GLN A 452 22.35 17.83 7.29
CA GLN A 452 22.56 19.26 7.12
C GLN A 452 21.23 19.95 6.75
N LEU A 453 20.75 20.81 7.63
CA LEU A 453 19.57 21.64 7.43
C LEU A 453 19.98 23.06 7.07
N SER A 454 19.32 23.64 6.08
CA SER A 454 19.53 25.03 5.66
C SER A 454 18.20 25.71 5.35
N GLY A 455 18.19 27.05 5.31
CA GLY A 455 16.97 27.83 5.05
C GLY A 455 16.07 27.99 6.28
N LEU A 456 16.65 27.96 7.48
CA LEU A 456 15.96 28.22 8.74
C LEU A 456 16.18 29.67 9.20
N LYS A 457 15.49 30.07 10.28
CA LYS A 457 15.74 31.36 10.93
C LYS A 457 17.05 31.31 11.73
N ASN A 458 17.84 32.37 11.67
CA ASN A 458 19.17 32.44 12.29
C ASN A 458 19.08 32.45 13.82
N LYS A 459 20.04 31.80 14.50
CA LYS A 459 20.13 31.69 15.97
C LYS A 459 18.86 31.20 16.69
N LEU A 460 17.93 30.54 15.99
CA LEU A 460 16.72 29.97 16.56
C LEU A 460 17.02 28.61 17.19
N ASN A 461 16.40 28.37 18.36
CA ASN A 461 16.47 27.09 19.04
C ASN A 461 15.35 26.17 18.55
N TYR A 462 15.66 24.88 18.42
CA TYR A 462 14.73 23.84 18.06
C TYR A 462 14.75 22.74 19.11
N LYS A 463 13.57 22.22 19.46
CA LYS A 463 13.41 20.96 20.19
C LYS A 463 13.22 19.84 19.17
N VAL A 464 13.96 18.75 19.34
CA VAL A 464 13.81 17.54 18.52
C VAL A 464 13.26 16.41 19.39
N GLU A 465 12.09 15.91 19.03
CA GLU A 465 11.51 14.68 19.58
C GLU A 465 11.73 13.54 18.59
N SER A 466 12.07 12.34 19.08
CA SER A 466 12.41 11.20 18.24
C SER A 466 11.50 10.01 18.53
N ILE A 467 11.03 9.34 17.48
CA ILE A 467 10.26 8.09 17.55
C ILE A 467 11.04 7.01 16.79
N PRO A 468 11.82 6.16 17.48
CA PRO A 468 12.59 5.11 16.83
C PRO A 468 11.72 3.90 16.49
N LEU A 469 12.03 3.22 15.40
CA LEU A 469 11.52 1.90 15.04
C LEU A 469 12.74 0.99 14.88
N ASP A 470 12.99 0.14 15.86
CA ASP A 470 14.14 -0.77 15.90
C ASP A 470 13.79 -2.07 16.65
N GLU A 471 14.79 -2.88 16.99
CA GLU A 471 14.60 -4.12 17.76
C GLU A 471 13.97 -3.91 19.16
N ASN A 472 14.16 -2.75 19.77
CA ASN A 472 13.74 -2.47 21.15
C ASN A 472 12.57 -1.48 21.24
N ASN A 473 12.25 -0.78 20.15
CA ASN A 473 11.29 0.31 20.14
C ASN A 473 10.24 0.15 19.04
N ASN A 474 8.97 0.28 19.45
CA ASN A 474 7.81 0.32 18.56
C ASN A 474 7.71 -0.92 17.64
N ASN A 475 8.17 -2.08 18.11
CA ASN A 475 8.26 -3.32 17.35
C ASN A 475 7.59 -4.47 18.11
N THR A 476 6.34 -4.73 17.74
CA THR A 476 5.51 -5.77 18.37
C THR A 476 6.02 -7.18 18.10
N TYR A 477 6.61 -7.43 16.92
CA TYR A 477 7.16 -8.74 16.58
C TYR A 477 8.36 -9.09 17.46
N GLN A 478 9.33 -8.17 17.60
CA GLN A 478 10.50 -8.43 18.44
C GLN A 478 10.13 -8.53 19.93
N THR A 479 9.13 -7.77 20.36
CA THR A 479 8.57 -7.89 21.72
C THR A 479 7.95 -9.28 21.92
N TRP A 480 7.13 -9.76 20.99
CA TRP A 480 6.57 -11.12 21.02
C TRP A 480 7.66 -12.21 21.03
N ARG A 481 8.73 -12.05 20.23
CA ARG A 481 9.89 -12.95 20.25
C ARG A 481 10.52 -13.01 21.64
N SER A 482 10.71 -11.86 22.29
CA SER A 482 11.28 -11.76 23.65
C SER A 482 10.42 -12.41 24.73
N MET A 483 9.10 -12.50 24.49
CA MET A 483 8.14 -13.18 25.37
C MET A 483 8.12 -14.70 25.17
N GLY A 484 9.04 -15.26 24.39
CA GLY A 484 9.12 -16.69 24.10
C GLY A 484 8.27 -17.14 22.92
N SER A 485 7.80 -16.21 22.08
CA SER A 485 6.98 -16.50 20.88
C SER A 485 5.70 -17.31 21.16
N PRO A 486 4.85 -16.87 22.12
CA PRO A 486 3.60 -17.58 22.46
C PRO A 486 2.68 -17.71 21.23
N ILE A 487 1.93 -18.81 21.14
CA ILE A 487 1.11 -19.12 19.95
C ILE A 487 -0.19 -18.30 19.91
N ASN A 488 -0.78 -18.00 21.08
CA ASN A 488 -2.06 -17.28 21.21
C ASN A 488 -2.04 -16.27 22.37
N SER A 489 -3.05 -15.38 22.44
CA SER A 489 -3.09 -14.31 23.45
C SER A 489 -3.71 -14.71 24.79
N LYS A 490 -4.52 -15.77 24.83
CA LYS A 490 -5.33 -16.14 26.01
C LYS A 490 -4.52 -16.46 27.27
N SER A 491 -3.27 -16.90 27.14
CA SER A 491 -2.45 -17.37 28.26
C SER A 491 -1.28 -16.44 28.63
N ILE A 492 -1.25 -15.22 28.08
CA ILE A 492 -0.13 -14.30 28.27
C ILE A 492 -0.57 -12.91 28.75
N ASP A 493 0.33 -12.21 29.42
CA ASP A 493 0.19 -10.77 29.65
C ASP A 493 0.46 -10.01 28.34
N LEU A 494 -0.54 -9.28 27.86
CA LEU A 494 -0.46 -8.48 26.63
C LEU A 494 0.14 -7.09 26.85
N GLU A 495 0.36 -6.63 28.10
CA GLU A 495 0.87 -5.28 28.36
C GLU A 495 2.21 -4.96 27.65
N PRO A 496 3.20 -5.87 27.56
CA PRO A 496 4.40 -5.62 26.76
C PRO A 496 4.09 -5.33 25.29
N LEU A 497 3.18 -6.09 24.68
CA LEU A 497 2.77 -5.89 23.28
C LEU A 497 1.99 -4.58 23.10
N LYS A 498 1.10 -4.23 24.03
CA LYS A 498 0.37 -2.94 24.00
C LYS A 498 1.32 -1.75 24.09
N LYS A 499 2.36 -1.85 24.93
CA LYS A 499 3.41 -0.84 25.03
C LYS A 499 4.20 -0.71 23.73
N ALA A 500 4.59 -1.84 23.13
CA ALA A 500 5.29 -1.87 21.84
C ALA A 500 4.41 -1.41 20.65
N ALA A 501 3.10 -1.53 20.79
CA ALA A 501 2.09 -1.11 19.81
C ALA A 501 1.74 0.39 19.88
N THR A 502 2.34 1.14 20.81
CA THR A 502 2.15 2.59 20.96
C THR A 502 3.40 3.31 20.49
N LEU A 503 3.28 4.37 19.69
CA LEU A 503 4.44 5.15 19.20
C LEU A 503 5.12 5.92 20.34
N ASN A 504 6.11 5.28 20.97
CA ASN A 504 6.85 5.85 22.08
C ASN A 504 7.95 6.80 21.58
N LYS A 505 8.03 7.97 22.22
CA LYS A 505 9.09 8.96 22.00
C LYS A 505 10.27 8.70 22.92
N VAL A 506 11.48 8.94 22.43
CA VAL A 506 12.69 8.98 23.28
C VAL A 506 12.98 10.40 23.78
N LYS A 507 13.93 10.52 24.71
CA LYS A 507 14.29 11.79 25.34
C LYS A 507 14.62 12.86 24.29
N PRO A 508 13.98 14.05 24.36
CA PRO A 508 14.25 15.11 23.39
C PRO A 508 15.66 15.68 23.57
N PHE A 509 16.17 16.27 22.50
CA PHE A 509 17.40 17.05 22.49
C PHE A 509 17.18 18.37 21.77
N ASP A 510 18.10 19.32 21.98
CA ASP A 510 18.00 20.66 21.44
C ASP A 510 19.03 20.89 20.35
N LEU A 511 18.65 21.69 19.35
CA LEU A 511 19.51 22.16 18.29
C LEU A 511 19.41 23.69 18.21
N GLN A 512 20.49 24.36 17.84
CA GLN A 512 20.48 25.81 17.61
C GLN A 512 21.12 26.12 16.26
N THR A 513 20.40 26.85 15.41
CA THR A 513 20.93 27.26 14.11
C THR A 513 22.12 28.20 14.27
N ASN A 514 23.09 28.12 13.37
CA ASN A 514 24.20 29.07 13.30
C ASN A 514 23.74 30.48 12.83
N GLY A 515 24.72 31.36 12.57
CA GLY A 515 24.49 32.71 12.08
C GLY A 515 23.84 32.79 10.70
N ASP A 516 23.86 31.70 9.92
CA ASP A 516 23.37 31.60 8.55
C ASP A 516 22.03 30.83 8.45
N GLY A 517 21.44 30.46 9.60
CA GLY A 517 20.19 29.69 9.60
C GLY A 517 20.38 28.22 9.20
N GLU A 518 21.55 27.65 9.52
CA GLU A 518 21.89 26.26 9.23
C GLU A 518 22.04 25.42 10.50
N LEU A 519 21.74 24.14 10.39
CA LEU A 519 21.94 23.11 11.40
C LEU A 519 22.72 21.95 10.81
N ASN A 520 23.61 21.38 11.61
CA ASN A 520 24.27 20.12 11.29
C ASN A 520 24.24 19.21 12.52
N PHE A 521 23.76 17.98 12.35
CA PHE A 521 23.72 17.00 13.43
C PHE A 521 23.73 15.58 12.89
N ASP A 522 24.20 14.65 13.72
CA ASP A 522 24.30 13.25 13.38
C ASP A 522 23.13 12.45 13.96
N VAL A 523 22.68 11.47 13.17
CA VAL A 523 21.73 10.44 13.59
C VAL A 523 22.43 9.09 13.46
N ASN A 524 22.62 8.41 14.59
CA ASN A 524 23.16 7.06 14.58
C ASN A 524 22.02 6.06 14.42
N LEU A 525 21.95 5.40 13.27
CA LEU A 525 20.85 4.49 12.93
C LEU A 525 21.37 3.07 12.75
N LYS A 526 20.83 2.13 13.53
CA LYS A 526 21.12 0.70 13.36
C LYS A 526 20.71 0.26 11.95
N ARG A 527 21.38 -0.74 11.42
CA ARG A 527 20.87 -1.41 10.21
C ARG A 527 19.53 -2.06 10.54
N ARG A 528 18.59 -1.97 9.59
CA ARG A 528 17.19 -2.38 9.75
C ARG A 528 16.46 -1.62 10.86
N SER A 529 16.61 -0.31 10.87
CA SER A 529 15.81 0.57 11.72
C SER A 529 15.40 1.84 10.99
N ALA A 530 14.44 2.55 11.58
CA ALA A 530 14.02 3.88 11.16
C ALA A 530 13.82 4.79 12.36
N GLN A 531 13.74 6.08 12.11
CA GLN A 531 13.49 7.09 13.14
C GLN A 531 12.70 8.24 12.54
N ILE A 532 11.62 8.63 13.22
CA ILE A 532 10.97 9.91 13.00
C ILE A 532 11.64 10.96 13.88
N LEU A 533 12.01 12.10 13.30
CA LEU A 533 12.48 13.29 13.99
C LEU A 533 11.43 14.40 13.83
N VAL A 534 10.80 14.79 14.93
CA VAL A 534 9.89 15.93 14.98
C VAL A 534 10.68 17.15 15.47
N ILE A 535 10.91 18.10 14.58
CA ILE A 535 11.74 19.28 14.82
C ILE A 535 10.84 20.51 14.92
N GLN A 536 10.79 21.10 16.11
CA GLN A 536 9.91 22.22 16.45
C GLN A 536 10.72 23.41 16.94
N PRO A 537 10.46 24.63 16.46
CA PRO A 537 11.09 25.82 17.02
C PRO A 537 10.68 25.98 18.50
N LYS A 538 11.64 26.34 19.35
CA LYS A 538 11.35 26.80 20.72
C LYS A 538 10.93 28.26 20.64
N ASN A 539 9.78 28.56 21.22
CA ASN A 539 9.33 29.94 21.42
C ASN A 539 10.25 30.68 22.38
#